data_AF-A0A9W6PN42-F1
#
_entry.id   AF-A0A9W6PN42-F1
#
_cell.length_a   1.000
_cell.length_b   1.000
_cell.length_c   1.000
_cell.angle_alpha   90.00
_cell.angle_beta   90.00
_cell.angle_gamma   90.00
#
_symmetry.space_group_name_H-M   'P 1'
#
loop_
_entity.id
_entity.type
_entity.pdbx_description
1 polymer ?
#
loop_
_entity_poly.entity_id
_entity_poly.type
_entity_poly.pdbx_seq_one_letter_code
_entity_poly.pdbx_strand_id
1 'polypeptide(L)'
;MSSHQSAPDGPDDPNSPGPAAAPRKRVRKASKTNPGGSSNDLRADVLRALAVVKIATPHQLWRLLRPHALENKFARATLNDLEKKRIAVKHGTGKDGRDIWGMTTAGRDAAKALFPDGREIGGIARKAGSSSAAGHALAVTETIISFLVGGTGPGVDPKGIHGDRTAPGVGPGFGRLEQWATEVEHLTPHKPTVRTDAVLRASDHGIPVLLVEVDLDNESNPIVATKIDNYRSFFEHVRTRPNPHQRGTLAYADWADSSRSREIHWRRTYPPTGRPGYPPIAIVLGHLGERAMRQRVEALTHMTRHHWIGRHLGDGFYDRSEAIPLLFTSLELLTERGPLSTIWRRAGREGPLQPLHDALDDHDGPDAYAKHQQAKRAQQQAEQEAAERRRKERELLATACPTCHRTADKYKNPTFASDGTKLCRFCQKKADEAERAQVAQQITAAAETHSERVQIAENASLFRTVFGARKPKESKRR
;
A
#
# COMPACT_ATOMS: atom_id res chain seq x y z
N MET A 1 24.72 -40.95 -61.79
CA MET A 1 24.68 -42.38 -62.11
C MET A 1 25.53 -43.13 -61.10
N SER A 2 24.92 -43.74 -60.09
CA SER A 2 25.39 -45.00 -59.51
C SER A 2 24.34 -45.50 -58.53
N SER A 3 23.82 -46.65 -58.89
CA SER A 3 22.84 -47.50 -58.25
C SER A 3 23.48 -48.35 -57.16
N HIS A 4 22.85 -48.47 -56.00
CA HIS A 4 22.87 -49.67 -55.15
C HIS A 4 21.52 -49.71 -54.42
N GLN A 5 20.54 -50.45 -54.92
CA GLN A 5 20.24 -51.86 -54.62
C GLN A 5 20.04 -52.14 -53.12
N SER A 6 18.76 -52.26 -52.78
CA SER A 6 18.18 -52.78 -51.56
C SER A 6 18.38 -54.30 -51.41
N ALA A 7 18.49 -54.79 -50.17
CA ALA A 7 17.94 -56.07 -49.69
C ALA A 7 18.04 -56.09 -48.13
N PRO A 8 17.39 -57.03 -47.41
CA PRO A 8 16.02 -56.87 -46.94
C PRO A 8 15.87 -57.09 -45.42
N ASP A 9 14.63 -56.87 -44.98
CA ASP A 9 14.00 -57.10 -43.68
C ASP A 9 14.63 -58.20 -42.80
N GLY A 10 14.99 -57.80 -41.57
CA GLY A 10 15.16 -58.70 -40.43
C GLY A 10 13.84 -58.85 -39.67
N PRO A 11 13.58 -60.02 -39.05
CA PRO A 11 12.26 -60.38 -38.52
C PRO A 11 11.87 -59.56 -37.29
N ASP A 12 10.61 -59.15 -37.29
CA ASP A 12 9.90 -58.47 -36.19
C ASP A 12 10.08 -59.22 -34.86
N ASP A 13 10.62 -58.50 -33.87
CA ASP A 13 10.64 -58.92 -32.47
C ASP A 13 9.20 -58.79 -31.89
N PRO A 14 8.54 -59.89 -31.52
CA PRO A 14 7.16 -59.87 -31.03
C PRO A 14 7.00 -59.26 -29.62
N ASN A 15 8.07 -58.75 -29.00
CA ASN A 15 8.05 -58.20 -27.64
C ASN A 15 8.38 -56.70 -27.53
N SER A 16 8.39 -55.93 -28.61
CA SER A 16 8.48 -54.47 -28.52
C SER A 16 7.13 -53.85 -28.06
N PRO A 17 7.05 -53.16 -26.91
CA PRO A 17 5.84 -52.48 -26.48
C PRO A 17 5.60 -51.27 -27.38
N GLY A 18 4.67 -51.39 -28.33
CA GLY A 18 4.23 -50.28 -29.18
C GLY A 18 3.67 -49.10 -28.37
N PRO A 19 3.71 -47.88 -28.91
CA PRO A 19 3.26 -46.68 -28.21
C PRO A 19 1.80 -46.82 -27.77
N ALA A 20 1.57 -46.65 -26.47
CA ALA A 20 0.27 -46.76 -25.84
C ALA A 20 -0.78 -45.93 -26.60
N ALA A 21 -1.80 -46.62 -27.12
CA ALA A 21 -2.91 -46.00 -27.80
C ALA A 21 -3.59 -44.94 -26.91
N ALA A 22 -3.76 -43.74 -27.43
CA ALA A 22 -4.46 -42.65 -26.76
C ALA A 22 -5.86 -43.11 -26.28
N PRO A 23 -6.29 -42.76 -25.05
CA PRO A 23 -7.55 -43.22 -24.52
C PRO A 23 -8.72 -42.72 -25.37
N ARG A 24 -9.46 -43.66 -25.96
CA ARG A 24 -10.69 -43.39 -26.72
C ARG A 24 -11.69 -42.64 -25.83
N LYS A 25 -12.16 -41.47 -26.29
CA LYS A 25 -13.24 -40.69 -25.66
C LYS A 25 -14.48 -41.57 -25.47
N ARG A 26 -14.78 -41.97 -24.23
CA ARG A 26 -16.08 -42.56 -23.88
C ARG A 26 -17.15 -41.47 -23.95
N VAL A 27 -17.98 -41.53 -25.00
CA VAL A 27 -19.21 -40.74 -25.08
C VAL A 27 -20.16 -41.27 -24.01
N ARG A 28 -20.38 -40.50 -22.93
CA ARG A 28 -21.39 -40.84 -21.91
C ARG A 28 -22.78 -40.76 -22.56
N LYS A 29 -23.50 -41.88 -22.65
CA LYS A 29 -24.91 -41.91 -23.06
C LYS A 29 -25.73 -41.04 -22.09
N ALA A 30 -26.60 -40.20 -22.64
CA ALA A 30 -27.57 -39.44 -21.86
C ALA A 30 -28.40 -40.40 -20.99
N SER A 31 -28.55 -40.08 -19.69
CA SER A 31 -29.36 -40.88 -18.78
C SER A 31 -30.83 -40.47 -18.90
N LYS A 32 -31.77 -41.38 -18.60
CA LYS A 32 -33.21 -41.03 -18.51
C LYS A 32 -33.47 -39.85 -17.57
N THR A 33 -32.65 -39.72 -16.52
CA THR A 33 -32.71 -38.64 -15.54
C THR A 33 -32.14 -37.31 -16.04
N ASN A 34 -31.17 -37.31 -16.96
CA ASN A 34 -30.50 -36.12 -17.51
C ASN A 34 -30.35 -36.25 -19.05
N PRO A 35 -31.41 -35.94 -19.81
CA PRO A 35 -31.47 -36.17 -21.25
C PRO A 35 -30.49 -35.34 -22.08
N GLY A 36 -30.05 -34.17 -21.57
CA GLY A 36 -29.04 -33.31 -22.16
C GLY A 36 -27.60 -33.75 -21.88
N GLY A 37 -27.40 -34.79 -21.07
CA GLY A 37 -26.08 -35.36 -20.76
C GLY A 37 -25.35 -34.66 -19.60
N SER A 38 -26.02 -33.79 -18.83
CA SER A 38 -25.43 -33.21 -17.62
C SER A 38 -25.29 -34.23 -16.47
N SER A 39 -24.31 -34.05 -15.60
CA SER A 39 -24.20 -34.78 -14.32
C SER A 39 -24.94 -34.04 -13.21
N ASN A 40 -25.25 -34.74 -12.11
CA ASN A 40 -25.86 -34.10 -10.93
C ASN A 40 -24.91 -33.06 -10.31
N ASP A 41 -23.59 -33.31 -10.31
CA ASP A 41 -22.59 -32.36 -9.81
C ASP A 41 -22.58 -31.07 -10.64
N LEU A 42 -22.61 -31.18 -11.98
CA LEU A 42 -22.67 -29.99 -12.84
C LEU A 42 -23.95 -29.19 -12.65
N ARG A 43 -25.08 -29.86 -12.41
CA ARG A 43 -26.35 -29.20 -12.07
C ARG A 43 -26.25 -28.47 -10.73
N ALA A 44 -25.64 -29.08 -9.72
CA ALA A 44 -25.40 -28.44 -8.43
C ALA A 44 -24.46 -27.23 -8.56
N ASP A 45 -23.37 -27.34 -9.32
CA ASP A 45 -22.44 -26.24 -9.59
C ASP A 45 -23.12 -25.05 -10.28
N VAL A 46 -23.93 -25.31 -11.33
CA VAL A 46 -24.69 -24.26 -12.02
C VAL A 46 -25.70 -23.59 -11.08
N LEU A 47 -26.38 -24.35 -10.23
CA LEU A 47 -27.32 -23.79 -9.25
C LEU A 47 -26.61 -22.95 -8.18
N ARG A 48 -25.47 -23.41 -7.67
CA ARG A 48 -24.64 -22.61 -6.74
C ARG A 48 -24.20 -21.30 -7.39
N ALA A 49 -23.77 -21.34 -8.64
CA ALA A 49 -23.39 -20.13 -9.37
C ALA A 49 -24.57 -19.17 -9.53
N LEU A 50 -25.71 -19.65 -10.05
CA LEU A 50 -26.89 -18.81 -10.21
C LEU A 50 -27.48 -18.33 -8.87
N ALA A 51 -27.25 -19.03 -7.76
CA ALA A 51 -27.63 -18.55 -6.43
C ALA A 51 -26.80 -17.35 -5.96
N VAL A 52 -25.57 -17.21 -6.46
CA VAL A 52 -24.71 -16.06 -6.20
C VAL A 52 -24.98 -14.95 -7.21
N VAL A 53 -24.97 -15.22 -8.51
CA VAL A 53 -25.02 -14.18 -9.57
C VAL A 53 -26.42 -13.86 -10.09
N LYS A 54 -27.43 -14.65 -9.70
CA LYS A 54 -28.85 -14.57 -10.08
C LYS A 54 -29.16 -14.83 -11.56
N ILE A 55 -28.46 -14.16 -12.46
CA ILE A 55 -28.54 -14.37 -13.91
C ILE A 55 -27.16 -14.52 -14.50
N ALA A 56 -27.05 -15.32 -15.56
CA ALA A 56 -25.82 -15.46 -16.33
C ALA A 56 -26.09 -15.94 -17.74
N THR A 57 -25.16 -15.70 -18.65
CA THR A 57 -25.12 -16.41 -19.93
C THR A 57 -24.43 -17.77 -19.78
N PRO A 58 -24.64 -18.75 -20.70
CA PRO A 58 -23.88 -19.99 -20.69
C PRO A 58 -22.36 -19.76 -20.80
N HIS A 59 -21.96 -18.68 -21.47
CA HIS A 59 -20.56 -18.28 -21.60
C HIS A 59 -19.97 -17.83 -20.26
N GLN A 60 -20.69 -17.02 -19.49
CA GLN A 60 -20.28 -16.60 -18.15
C GLN A 60 -20.22 -17.78 -17.18
N LEU A 61 -21.21 -18.68 -17.21
CA LEU A 61 -21.18 -19.91 -16.39
C LEU A 61 -19.99 -20.82 -16.74
N TRP A 62 -19.60 -20.88 -18.01
CA TRP A 62 -18.39 -21.59 -18.41
C TRP A 62 -17.14 -20.97 -17.79
N ARG A 63 -16.97 -19.64 -17.89
CA ARG A 63 -15.83 -18.95 -17.30
C ARG A 63 -15.80 -19.06 -15.77
N LEU A 64 -16.94 -18.98 -15.10
CA LEU A 64 -17.06 -19.15 -13.66
C LEU A 64 -16.69 -20.57 -13.19
N LEU A 65 -17.25 -21.58 -13.84
CA LEU A 65 -17.22 -22.94 -13.30
C LEU A 65 -16.04 -23.76 -13.85
N ARG A 66 -15.69 -23.57 -15.12
CA ARG A 66 -14.69 -24.38 -15.82
C ARG A 66 -13.90 -23.52 -16.83
N PRO A 67 -13.13 -22.52 -16.36
CA PRO A 67 -12.40 -21.58 -17.22
C PRO A 67 -11.34 -22.22 -18.13
N HIS A 68 -10.99 -23.48 -17.90
CA HIS A 68 -10.04 -24.28 -18.70
C HIS A 68 -10.73 -25.24 -19.69
N ALA A 69 -12.05 -25.39 -19.64
CA ALA A 69 -12.76 -26.17 -20.66
C ALA A 69 -12.71 -25.41 -21.99
N LEU A 70 -12.69 -26.14 -23.11
CA LEU A 70 -12.59 -25.54 -24.45
C LEU A 70 -13.86 -24.81 -24.91
N GLU A 71 -15.03 -25.22 -24.41
CA GLU A 71 -16.31 -24.70 -24.86
C GLU A 71 -17.37 -24.71 -23.74
N ASN A 72 -18.40 -23.87 -23.90
CA ASN A 72 -19.51 -23.74 -22.96
C ASN A 72 -20.61 -24.81 -23.12
N LYS A 73 -20.35 -25.88 -23.88
CA LYS A 73 -21.33 -26.93 -24.20
C LYS A 73 -21.95 -27.56 -22.95
N PHE A 74 -21.15 -27.79 -21.91
CA PHE A 74 -21.64 -28.35 -20.65
C PHE A 74 -22.64 -27.41 -19.97
N ALA A 75 -22.39 -26.09 -19.99
CA ALA A 75 -23.26 -25.10 -19.36
C ALA A 75 -24.61 -25.05 -20.08
N ARG A 76 -24.61 -24.99 -21.42
CA ARG A 76 -25.84 -25.05 -22.23
C ARG A 76 -26.64 -26.33 -21.98
N ALA A 77 -25.99 -27.48 -22.02
CA ALA A 77 -26.64 -28.77 -21.76
C ALA A 77 -27.25 -28.85 -20.35
N THR A 78 -26.52 -28.36 -19.35
CA THR A 78 -26.98 -28.35 -17.95
C THR A 78 -28.18 -27.42 -17.75
N LEU A 79 -28.15 -26.22 -18.34
CA LEU A 79 -29.26 -25.27 -18.28
C LEU A 79 -30.53 -25.84 -18.92
N ASN A 80 -30.42 -26.45 -20.10
CA ASN A 80 -31.54 -27.10 -20.78
C ASN A 80 -32.13 -28.26 -19.94
N ASP A 81 -31.29 -29.03 -19.23
CA ASP A 81 -31.74 -30.08 -18.32
C ASP A 81 -32.46 -29.50 -17.08
N LEU A 82 -31.98 -28.38 -16.54
CA LEU A 82 -32.61 -27.68 -15.42
C LEU A 82 -33.93 -27.01 -15.83
N GLU A 83 -34.01 -26.50 -17.07
CA GLU A 83 -35.22 -25.90 -17.64
C GLU A 83 -36.35 -26.94 -17.78
N LYS A 84 -36.04 -28.13 -18.32
CA LYS A 84 -37.01 -29.23 -18.42
C LYS A 84 -37.60 -29.63 -17.06
N LYS A 85 -36.85 -29.40 -15.97
CA LYS A 85 -37.27 -29.64 -14.58
C LYS A 85 -37.89 -28.41 -13.92
N ARG A 86 -38.05 -27.30 -14.66
CA ARG A 86 -38.56 -26.01 -14.18
C ARG A 86 -37.75 -25.42 -13.02
N ILE A 87 -36.46 -25.73 -12.97
CA ILE A 87 -35.51 -25.25 -11.94
C ILE A 87 -34.79 -23.99 -12.45
N ALA A 88 -34.42 -23.97 -13.73
CA ALA A 88 -33.89 -22.79 -14.41
C ALA A 88 -34.89 -22.29 -15.45
N VAL A 89 -34.74 -21.03 -15.86
CA VAL A 89 -35.56 -20.41 -16.90
C VAL A 89 -34.71 -19.47 -17.77
N LYS A 90 -34.99 -19.46 -19.07
CA LYS A 90 -34.46 -18.47 -19.99
C LYS A 90 -35.28 -17.17 -19.87
N HIS A 91 -34.63 -16.08 -19.46
CA HIS A 91 -35.28 -14.77 -19.29
C HIS A 91 -35.34 -13.94 -20.57
N GLY A 92 -34.52 -14.29 -21.57
CA GLY A 92 -34.44 -13.59 -22.85
C GLY A 92 -33.09 -13.81 -23.51
N THR A 93 -32.80 -12.97 -24.49
CA THR A 93 -31.52 -12.93 -25.19
C THR A 93 -30.91 -11.54 -25.01
N GLY A 94 -29.65 -11.48 -24.58
CA GLY A 94 -28.91 -10.25 -24.38
C GLY A 94 -28.59 -9.53 -25.70
N LYS A 95 -28.07 -8.30 -25.60
CA LYS A 95 -27.65 -7.49 -26.75
C LYS A 95 -26.56 -8.17 -27.60
N ASP A 96 -25.81 -9.08 -27.00
CA ASP A 96 -24.77 -9.88 -27.64
C ASP A 96 -25.30 -11.17 -28.31
N GLY A 97 -26.62 -11.36 -28.34
CA GLY A 97 -27.27 -12.53 -28.93
C GLY A 97 -27.22 -13.78 -28.04
N ARG A 98 -26.75 -13.68 -26.80
CA ARG A 98 -26.68 -14.82 -25.89
C ARG A 98 -27.89 -14.93 -24.99
N ASP A 99 -28.32 -16.16 -24.77
CA ASP A 99 -29.40 -16.45 -23.84
C ASP A 99 -29.01 -16.09 -22.40
N ILE A 100 -29.93 -15.43 -21.71
CA ILE A 100 -29.80 -15.04 -20.31
C ILE A 100 -30.62 -16.02 -19.48
N TRP A 101 -29.96 -16.68 -18.54
CA TRP A 101 -30.55 -17.71 -17.71
C TRP A 101 -30.60 -17.28 -16.26
N GLY A 102 -31.67 -17.66 -15.56
CA GLY A 102 -31.82 -17.49 -14.12
C GLY A 102 -32.54 -18.68 -13.48
N MET A 103 -32.78 -18.60 -12.17
CA MET A 103 -33.52 -19.64 -11.44
C MET A 103 -35.00 -19.30 -11.29
N THR A 104 -35.83 -20.34 -11.29
CA THR A 104 -37.23 -20.24 -10.82
C THR A 104 -37.27 -20.23 -9.28
N THR A 105 -38.46 -20.07 -8.68
CA THR A 105 -38.63 -20.25 -7.23
C THR A 105 -38.20 -21.64 -6.78
N ALA A 106 -38.60 -22.69 -7.51
CA ALA A 106 -38.19 -24.05 -7.23
C ALA A 106 -36.67 -24.24 -7.34
N GLY A 107 -36.03 -23.58 -8.31
CA GLY A 107 -34.56 -23.59 -8.42
C GLY A 107 -33.86 -22.86 -7.29
N ARG A 108 -34.43 -21.76 -6.82
CA ARG A 108 -33.92 -21.06 -5.63
C ARG A 108 -33.97 -21.95 -4.40
N ASP A 109 -35.08 -22.64 -4.16
CA ASP A 109 -35.21 -23.55 -3.00
C ASP A 109 -34.28 -24.76 -3.13
N ALA A 110 -34.13 -25.32 -4.34
CA ALA A 110 -33.14 -26.35 -4.61
C ALA A 110 -31.71 -25.86 -4.36
N ALA A 111 -31.39 -24.61 -4.72
CA ALA A 111 -30.09 -24.04 -4.46
C ALA A 111 -29.82 -23.80 -2.97
N LYS A 112 -30.82 -23.36 -2.18
CA LYS A 112 -30.66 -23.23 -0.70
C LYS A 112 -30.20 -24.53 -0.06
N ALA A 113 -30.73 -25.67 -0.50
CA ALA A 113 -30.34 -26.98 0.02
C ALA A 113 -28.86 -27.33 -0.28
N LEU A 114 -28.19 -26.62 -1.20
CA LEU A 114 -26.78 -26.80 -1.53
C LEU A 114 -25.84 -25.96 -0.65
N PHE A 115 -26.37 -25.07 0.19
CA PHE A 115 -25.61 -24.21 1.11
C PHE A 115 -25.86 -24.64 2.57
N PRO A 116 -24.98 -25.46 3.16
CA PRO A 116 -25.19 -26.06 4.49
C PRO A 116 -25.27 -25.03 5.63
N ASP A 117 -24.70 -23.84 5.45
CA ASP A 117 -24.56 -22.84 6.51
C ASP A 117 -25.73 -21.84 6.58
N GLY A 118 -26.82 -22.09 5.84
CA GLY A 118 -28.00 -21.19 5.84
C GLY A 118 -27.71 -19.79 5.26
N ARG A 119 -26.65 -19.66 4.47
CA ARG A 119 -26.24 -18.42 3.81
C ARG A 119 -27.41 -17.80 3.03
N GLU A 120 -27.52 -16.46 3.11
CA GLU A 120 -28.40 -15.70 2.23
C GLU A 120 -27.97 -15.88 0.77
N ILE A 121 -28.83 -16.52 0.00
CA ILE A 121 -28.71 -16.60 -1.46
C ILE A 121 -29.43 -15.43 -2.11
N GLY A 122 -28.92 -15.02 -3.28
CA GLY A 122 -29.51 -13.97 -4.08
C GLY A 122 -31.02 -14.19 -4.31
N GLY A 123 -31.76 -13.08 -4.35
CA GLY A 123 -33.16 -13.09 -4.78
C GLY A 123 -33.35 -13.59 -6.22
N ILE A 124 -34.59 -13.92 -6.59
CA ILE A 124 -34.93 -14.23 -7.99
C ILE A 124 -34.89 -12.92 -8.79
N ALA A 125 -34.32 -12.95 -9.99
CA ALA A 125 -34.28 -11.80 -10.89
C ALA A 125 -35.67 -11.46 -11.45
N ARG A 126 -36.45 -10.71 -10.67
CA ARG A 126 -37.72 -10.13 -11.12
C ARG A 126 -37.37 -9.02 -12.13
N LYS A 127 -37.85 -9.10 -13.37
CA LYS A 127 -37.56 -8.17 -14.50
C LYS A 127 -36.28 -8.42 -15.32
N ALA A 128 -35.71 -9.63 -15.29
CA ALA A 128 -34.59 -10.00 -16.20
C ALA A 128 -34.92 -9.92 -17.72
N GLY A 129 -36.19 -9.65 -18.09
CA GLY A 129 -36.60 -9.36 -19.46
C GLY A 129 -36.45 -7.88 -19.89
N SER A 130 -36.15 -6.93 -18.98
CA SER A 130 -35.78 -5.57 -19.39
C SER A 130 -34.28 -5.49 -19.68
N SER A 131 -33.94 -4.96 -20.86
CA SER A 131 -32.57 -4.98 -21.38
C SER A 131 -31.57 -4.21 -20.51
N SER A 132 -32.01 -3.17 -19.78
CA SER A 132 -31.15 -2.38 -18.88
C SER A 132 -30.82 -3.10 -17.57
N ALA A 133 -31.82 -3.68 -16.88
CA ALA A 133 -31.61 -4.40 -15.62
C ALA A 133 -30.81 -5.69 -15.82
N ALA A 134 -31.07 -6.39 -16.92
CA ALA A 134 -30.29 -7.57 -17.29
C ALA A 134 -28.84 -7.19 -17.63
N GLY A 135 -28.62 -6.09 -18.35
CA GLY A 135 -27.28 -5.59 -18.67
C GLY A 135 -26.44 -5.30 -17.42
N HIS A 136 -27.03 -4.62 -16.43
CA HIS A 136 -26.39 -4.35 -15.14
C HIS A 136 -25.99 -5.63 -14.40
N ALA A 137 -26.92 -6.55 -14.19
CA ALA A 137 -26.62 -7.79 -13.46
C ALA A 137 -25.62 -8.70 -14.20
N LEU A 138 -25.61 -8.69 -15.55
CA LEU A 138 -24.58 -9.37 -16.33
C LEU A 138 -23.20 -8.70 -16.16
N ALA A 139 -23.14 -7.37 -16.02
CA ALA A 139 -21.89 -6.66 -15.72
C ALA A 139 -21.37 -6.95 -14.32
N VAL A 140 -22.25 -7.03 -13.30
CA VAL A 140 -21.90 -7.51 -11.96
C VAL A 140 -21.32 -8.93 -12.02
N THR A 141 -21.96 -9.81 -12.79
CA THR A 141 -21.46 -11.18 -13.01
C THR A 141 -20.08 -11.17 -13.67
N GLU A 142 -19.86 -10.27 -14.64
CA GLU A 142 -18.58 -10.11 -15.31
C GLU A 142 -17.48 -9.59 -14.37
N THR A 143 -17.81 -8.62 -13.49
CA THR A 143 -16.92 -8.18 -12.42
C THR A 143 -16.50 -9.35 -11.54
N ILE A 144 -17.43 -10.20 -11.08
CA ILE A 144 -17.12 -11.38 -10.26
C ILE A 144 -16.21 -12.35 -11.03
N ILE A 145 -16.50 -12.62 -12.31
CA ILE A 145 -15.65 -13.48 -13.15
C ILE A 145 -14.22 -12.95 -13.22
N SER A 146 -14.06 -11.67 -13.49
CA SER A 146 -12.73 -11.06 -13.61
C SER A 146 -11.95 -11.15 -12.31
N PHE A 147 -12.62 -11.05 -11.15
CA PHE A 147 -11.99 -11.32 -9.88
C PHE A 147 -11.55 -12.77 -9.73
N LEU A 148 -12.41 -13.75 -10.03
CA LEU A 148 -12.12 -15.17 -9.83
C LEU A 148 -11.10 -15.73 -10.83
N VAL A 149 -11.16 -15.29 -12.08
CA VAL A 149 -10.39 -15.88 -13.19
C VAL A 149 -9.15 -15.06 -13.54
N GLY A 150 -9.18 -13.75 -13.27
CA GLY A 150 -8.14 -12.81 -13.68
C GLY A 150 -8.42 -12.20 -15.05
N GLY A 151 -7.46 -11.42 -15.54
CA GLY A 151 -7.58 -10.76 -16.82
C GLY A 151 -7.50 -11.72 -18.00
N THR A 152 -8.09 -11.33 -19.12
CA THR A 152 -8.05 -12.09 -20.37
C THR A 152 -6.91 -11.64 -21.30
N GLY A 153 -6.28 -10.50 -21.08
CA GLY A 153 -5.31 -9.91 -22.01
C GLY A 153 -5.93 -8.94 -23.02
N PRO A 154 -5.12 -8.05 -23.60
CA PRO A 154 -5.55 -6.94 -24.46
C PRO A 154 -6.14 -7.42 -25.78
N GLY A 155 -7.15 -6.70 -26.27
CA GLY A 155 -7.75 -6.95 -27.59
C GLY A 155 -8.51 -8.27 -27.72
N VAL A 156 -8.67 -9.01 -26.62
CA VAL A 156 -9.48 -10.22 -26.58
C VAL A 156 -10.94 -9.79 -26.52
N ASP A 157 -11.72 -10.16 -27.53
CA ASP A 157 -13.17 -10.05 -27.44
C ASP A 157 -13.62 -10.85 -26.20
N PRO A 158 -14.32 -10.25 -25.22
CA PRO A 158 -14.90 -10.97 -24.09
C PRO A 158 -15.81 -12.12 -24.53
N LYS A 159 -16.17 -12.17 -25.82
CA LYS A 159 -16.93 -13.23 -26.47
C LYS A 159 -16.10 -14.40 -27.02
N GLY A 160 -14.80 -14.22 -27.16
CA GLY A 160 -13.84 -15.19 -27.69
C GLY A 160 -13.24 -16.10 -26.62
N ILE A 161 -12.75 -17.26 -27.07
CA ILE A 161 -12.13 -18.28 -26.23
C ILE A 161 -10.67 -17.89 -25.91
N HIS A 162 -10.26 -18.12 -24.65
CA HIS A 162 -8.88 -18.05 -24.12
C HIS A 162 -8.09 -16.84 -24.59
N GLY A 163 -8.34 -15.69 -23.97
CA GLY A 163 -7.38 -14.61 -24.02
C GLY A 163 -6.02 -15.01 -23.45
N ASP A 164 -4.96 -14.34 -23.89
CA ASP A 164 -3.61 -14.58 -23.39
C ASP A 164 -3.47 -14.06 -21.95
N ARG A 165 -3.75 -14.94 -21.00
CA ARG A 165 -3.61 -14.65 -19.57
C ARG A 165 -2.16 -14.52 -19.12
N THR A 166 -1.21 -14.82 -20.01
CA THR A 166 0.23 -14.64 -19.77
C THR A 166 0.76 -13.33 -20.36
N ALA A 167 -0.11 -12.57 -21.05
CA ALA A 167 0.27 -11.29 -21.62
C ALA A 167 0.78 -10.31 -20.55
N PRO A 168 1.79 -9.48 -20.86
CA PRO A 168 2.31 -8.49 -19.93
C PRO A 168 1.21 -7.56 -19.39
N GLY A 169 1.17 -7.39 -18.07
CA GLY A 169 0.17 -6.56 -17.40
C GLY A 169 -1.16 -7.26 -17.13
N VAL A 170 -1.31 -8.55 -17.47
CA VAL A 170 -2.44 -9.37 -17.03
C VAL A 170 -2.15 -9.96 -15.65
N GLY A 171 -2.95 -9.57 -14.67
CA GLY A 171 -2.92 -10.09 -13.31
C GLY A 171 -3.81 -11.33 -13.17
N PRO A 172 -3.43 -12.26 -12.27
CA PRO A 172 -4.25 -13.42 -11.98
C PRO A 172 -5.53 -13.04 -11.22
N GLY A 173 -6.50 -13.94 -11.26
CA GLY A 173 -7.67 -13.89 -10.39
C GLY A 173 -7.38 -14.42 -9.00
N PHE A 174 -8.31 -14.23 -8.08
CA PHE A 174 -8.26 -14.73 -6.72
C PHE A 174 -9.67 -14.94 -6.16
N GLY A 175 -9.73 -15.63 -5.01
CA GLY A 175 -10.96 -15.91 -4.30
C GLY A 175 -11.78 -17.04 -4.91
N ARG A 176 -12.96 -17.25 -4.34
CA ARG A 176 -13.90 -18.32 -4.70
C ARG A 176 -15.30 -17.75 -4.87
N LEU A 177 -16.14 -18.41 -5.66
CA LEU A 177 -17.51 -17.96 -5.88
C LEU A 177 -18.30 -17.88 -4.57
N GLU A 178 -18.00 -18.77 -3.63
CA GLU A 178 -18.57 -18.79 -2.28
C GLU A 178 -18.04 -17.66 -1.39
N GLN A 179 -17.21 -16.75 -1.86
CA GLN A 179 -16.84 -15.54 -1.10
C GLN A 179 -17.66 -14.32 -1.54
N TRP A 180 -18.49 -14.50 -2.57
CA TRP A 180 -19.34 -13.46 -3.13
C TRP A 180 -20.79 -13.58 -2.67
N ALA A 181 -21.43 -12.43 -2.52
CA ALA A 181 -22.88 -12.27 -2.45
C ALA A 181 -23.29 -11.08 -3.32
N THR A 182 -24.47 -11.13 -3.94
CA THR A 182 -24.97 -10.02 -4.79
C THR A 182 -26.24 -9.41 -4.22
N GLU A 183 -26.47 -8.12 -4.52
CA GLU A 183 -27.61 -7.33 -4.05
C GLU A 183 -27.82 -7.40 -2.53
N VAL A 184 -26.74 -7.20 -1.77
CA VAL A 184 -26.76 -7.29 -0.31
C VAL A 184 -27.36 -6.00 0.27
N GLU A 185 -28.43 -6.13 1.05
CA GLU A 185 -29.05 -4.98 1.72
C GLU A 185 -28.34 -4.64 3.02
N HIS A 186 -28.17 -3.34 3.27
CA HIS A 186 -27.56 -2.79 4.46
C HIS A 186 -28.54 -1.84 5.13
N LEU A 187 -28.94 -2.23 6.34
CA LEU A 187 -29.93 -1.51 7.13
C LEU A 187 -29.31 -0.25 7.74
N THR A 188 -29.74 0.91 7.28
CA THR A 188 -29.43 2.22 7.87
C THR A 188 -30.41 2.54 9.01
N PRO A 189 -30.03 3.41 9.97
CA PRO A 189 -30.90 3.76 11.10
C PRO A 189 -32.20 4.45 10.70
N HIS A 190 -32.22 5.22 9.60
CA HIS A 190 -33.35 6.10 9.27
C HIS A 190 -34.12 5.75 7.99
N LYS A 191 -33.71 4.70 7.23
CA LYS A 191 -34.11 4.45 5.83
C LYS A 191 -33.75 5.66 4.92
N PRO A 192 -33.23 5.45 3.71
CA PRO A 192 -33.24 4.22 2.91
C PRO A 192 -32.10 3.26 3.25
N THR A 193 -32.36 1.96 3.06
CA THR A 193 -31.33 0.91 3.03
C THR A 193 -30.40 1.15 1.85
N VAL A 194 -29.10 1.00 2.03
CA VAL A 194 -28.18 0.91 0.87
C VAL A 194 -28.10 -0.55 0.43
N ARG A 195 -28.13 -0.79 -0.88
CA ARG A 195 -28.00 -2.13 -1.44
C ARG A 195 -26.73 -2.17 -2.29
N THR A 196 -25.80 -3.01 -1.88
CA THR A 196 -24.54 -3.23 -2.61
C THR A 196 -24.76 -4.23 -3.74
N ASP A 197 -24.28 -3.90 -4.94
CA ASP A 197 -24.38 -4.81 -6.10
C ASP A 197 -23.66 -6.14 -5.85
N ALA A 198 -22.45 -6.09 -5.31
CA ALA A 198 -21.72 -7.29 -4.89
C ALA A 198 -20.84 -7.05 -3.66
N VAL A 199 -20.69 -8.10 -2.85
CA VAL A 199 -19.85 -8.08 -1.64
C VAL A 199 -18.87 -9.24 -1.72
N LEU A 200 -17.58 -8.95 -1.58
CA LEU A 200 -16.50 -9.93 -1.52
C LEU A 200 -15.97 -10.07 -0.09
N ARG A 201 -15.88 -11.31 0.39
CA ARG A 201 -15.27 -11.69 1.68
C ARG A 201 -14.08 -12.63 1.47
N ALA A 202 -12.93 -12.06 1.09
CA ALA A 202 -11.71 -12.78 0.76
C ALA A 202 -10.55 -12.45 1.72
N SER A 203 -10.80 -12.60 3.02
CA SER A 203 -9.78 -12.33 4.06
C SER A 203 -8.57 -13.26 3.97
N ASP A 204 -8.74 -14.46 3.43
CA ASP A 204 -7.66 -15.41 3.11
C ASP A 204 -6.69 -14.88 2.03
N HIS A 205 -7.12 -13.89 1.25
CA HIS A 205 -6.28 -13.14 0.31
C HIS A 205 -5.83 -11.79 0.87
N GLY A 206 -6.00 -11.51 2.16
CA GLY A 206 -5.63 -10.22 2.76
C GLY A 206 -6.52 -9.04 2.33
N ILE A 207 -7.65 -9.33 1.67
CA ILE A 207 -8.64 -8.33 1.25
C ILE A 207 -9.66 -8.19 2.40
N PRO A 208 -9.90 -6.97 2.92
CA PRO A 208 -11.02 -6.72 3.84
C PRO A 208 -12.34 -7.02 3.12
N VAL A 209 -13.47 -6.95 3.81
CA VAL A 209 -14.75 -6.95 3.08
C VAL A 209 -14.73 -5.83 2.03
N LEU A 210 -14.91 -6.18 0.76
CA LEU A 210 -14.96 -5.22 -0.34
C LEU A 210 -16.39 -5.12 -0.84
N LEU A 211 -16.96 -3.92 -0.74
CA LEU A 211 -18.26 -3.60 -1.31
C LEU A 211 -18.03 -3.12 -2.74
N VAL A 212 -18.77 -3.67 -3.69
CA VAL A 212 -18.60 -3.39 -5.11
C VAL A 212 -19.90 -2.82 -5.66
N GLU A 213 -19.80 -1.65 -6.27
CA GLU A 213 -20.85 -0.99 -7.05
C GLU A 213 -20.45 -1.04 -8.51
N VAL A 214 -21.36 -1.50 -9.37
CA VAL A 214 -21.15 -1.48 -10.82
C VAL A 214 -22.02 -0.38 -11.41
N ASP A 215 -21.47 0.47 -12.25
CA ASP A 215 -22.22 1.56 -12.85
C ASP A 215 -21.94 1.61 -14.36
N LEU A 216 -22.97 1.32 -15.14
CA LEU A 216 -22.91 1.26 -16.60
C LEU A 216 -23.28 2.60 -17.24
N ASP A 217 -22.95 3.70 -16.55
CA ASP A 217 -23.32 5.08 -16.86
C ASP A 217 -24.84 5.29 -16.90
N ASN A 218 -25.55 4.61 -16.00
CA ASN A 218 -27.00 4.72 -15.86
C ASN A 218 -27.42 5.67 -14.72
N GLU A 219 -26.50 5.99 -13.82
CA GLU A 219 -26.71 6.91 -12.71
C GLU A 219 -25.93 8.22 -12.90
N SER A 220 -26.49 9.33 -12.43
CA SER A 220 -25.76 10.60 -12.40
C SER A 220 -24.77 10.64 -11.23
N ASN A 221 -23.72 11.46 -11.33
CA ASN A 221 -22.74 11.61 -10.24
C ASN A 221 -23.37 11.95 -8.87
N PRO A 222 -24.41 12.82 -8.77
CA PRO A 222 -25.11 13.05 -7.51
C PRO A 222 -25.78 11.79 -6.92
N ILE A 223 -26.34 10.92 -7.75
CA ILE A 223 -26.97 9.68 -7.28
C ILE A 223 -25.92 8.73 -6.70
N VAL A 224 -24.80 8.56 -7.40
CA VAL A 224 -23.68 7.73 -6.92
C VAL A 224 -23.09 8.32 -5.64
N ALA A 225 -22.89 9.64 -5.55
CA ALA A 225 -22.42 10.29 -4.33
C ALA A 225 -23.38 10.08 -3.15
N THR A 226 -24.70 10.16 -3.38
CA THR A 226 -25.72 9.88 -2.37
C THR A 226 -25.67 8.43 -1.87
N LYS A 227 -25.31 7.46 -2.73
CA LYS A 227 -25.06 6.08 -2.26
C LYS A 227 -23.92 6.05 -1.24
N ILE A 228 -22.85 6.81 -1.44
CA ILE A 228 -21.73 6.89 -0.49
C ILE A 228 -22.17 7.52 0.84
N ASP A 229 -23.06 8.53 0.82
CA ASP A 229 -23.67 9.06 2.06
C ASP A 229 -24.46 7.97 2.81
N ASN A 230 -25.20 7.13 2.09
CA ASN A 230 -25.95 6.02 2.70
C ASN A 230 -25.01 4.93 3.26
N TYR A 231 -23.91 4.63 2.59
CA TYR A 231 -22.87 3.73 3.11
C TYR A 231 -22.26 4.27 4.40
N ARG A 232 -21.94 5.57 4.44
CA ARG A 232 -21.46 6.21 5.67
C ARG A 232 -22.47 6.08 6.81
N SER A 233 -23.74 6.36 6.53
CA SER A 233 -24.84 6.21 7.50
C SER A 233 -24.97 4.78 8.02
N PHE A 234 -24.71 3.77 7.17
CA PHE A 234 -24.65 2.37 7.59
C PHE A 234 -23.41 2.08 8.44
N PHE A 235 -22.25 2.63 8.09
CA PHE A 235 -20.99 2.39 8.80
C PHE A 235 -20.95 3.06 10.19
N GLU A 236 -21.56 4.22 10.31
CA GLU A 236 -21.71 4.97 11.57
C GLU A 236 -22.87 4.44 12.43
N HIS A 237 -23.69 3.52 11.91
CA HIS A 237 -24.83 2.99 12.64
C HIS A 237 -24.39 2.21 13.89
N VAL A 238 -24.72 2.76 15.05
CA VAL A 238 -24.52 2.14 16.35
C VAL A 238 -25.84 1.56 16.84
N ARG A 239 -25.80 0.33 17.35
CA ARG A 239 -26.95 -0.28 18.04
C ARG A 239 -26.58 -0.61 19.47
N THR A 240 -27.61 -0.60 20.31
CA THR A 240 -27.48 -1.14 21.66
C THR A 240 -27.38 -2.67 21.59
N ARG A 241 -26.38 -3.23 22.27
CA ARG A 241 -26.24 -4.67 22.49
C ARG A 241 -27.42 -5.19 23.31
N PRO A 242 -27.72 -6.49 23.24
CA PRO A 242 -28.63 -7.11 24.20
C PRO A 242 -28.10 -6.92 25.63
N ASN A 243 -28.98 -6.53 26.55
CA ASN A 243 -28.61 -6.36 27.94
C ASN A 243 -28.48 -7.73 28.62
N PRO A 244 -27.34 -8.06 29.23
CA PRO A 244 -27.18 -9.31 29.99
C PRO A 244 -27.72 -9.24 31.43
N HIS A 245 -28.17 -8.06 31.90
CA HIS A 245 -28.59 -7.79 33.27
C HIS A 245 -30.08 -7.45 33.40
N GLN A 246 -30.67 -7.76 34.55
CA GLN A 246 -32.07 -7.44 34.87
C GLN A 246 -32.26 -5.94 35.13
N ARG A 247 -33.32 -5.36 34.57
CA ARG A 247 -33.70 -3.95 34.72
C ARG A 247 -33.93 -3.58 36.19
N GLY A 248 -33.34 -2.46 36.64
CA GLY A 248 -33.45 -1.96 38.02
C GLY A 248 -32.26 -2.30 38.93
N THR A 249 -31.25 -3.02 38.42
CA THR A 249 -30.01 -3.32 39.16
C THR A 249 -28.92 -2.24 38.94
N LEU A 250 -27.97 -2.11 39.86
CA LEU A 250 -26.77 -1.27 39.65
C LEU A 250 -26.01 -1.70 38.40
N ALA A 251 -25.84 -3.01 38.18
CA ALA A 251 -25.21 -3.56 36.97
C ALA A 251 -25.96 -3.20 35.67
N TYR A 252 -27.28 -3.02 35.72
CA TYR A 252 -28.05 -2.52 34.58
C TYR A 252 -27.72 -1.05 34.28
N ALA A 253 -27.63 -0.21 35.31
CA ALA A 253 -27.29 1.21 35.16
C ALA A 253 -25.87 1.36 34.59
N ASP A 254 -24.91 0.61 35.15
CA ASP A 254 -23.52 0.58 34.69
C ASP A 254 -23.41 0.09 33.24
N TRP A 255 -24.14 -0.96 32.88
CA TRP A 255 -24.16 -1.46 31.51
C TRP A 255 -24.75 -0.39 30.57
N ALA A 256 -25.91 0.17 30.90
CA ALA A 256 -26.62 1.13 30.04
C ALA A 256 -25.83 2.42 29.78
N ASP A 257 -25.01 2.86 30.74
CA ASP A 257 -24.14 4.04 30.59
C ASP A 257 -22.76 3.69 29.99
N SER A 258 -22.38 2.40 29.97
CA SER A 258 -21.10 1.99 29.41
C SER A 258 -21.08 2.06 27.88
N SER A 259 -19.93 2.45 27.32
CA SER A 259 -19.63 2.27 25.89
C SER A 259 -19.73 0.82 25.42
N ARG A 260 -19.68 -0.15 26.35
CA ARG A 260 -19.83 -1.59 26.08
C ARG A 260 -21.26 -2.01 25.74
N SER A 261 -22.26 -1.19 26.08
CA SER A 261 -23.65 -1.43 25.66
C SER A 261 -23.90 -1.08 24.21
N ARG A 262 -22.94 -0.45 23.53
CA ARG A 262 -23.08 0.01 22.14
C ARG A 262 -22.10 -0.73 21.25
N GLU A 263 -22.55 -1.09 20.05
CA GLU A 263 -21.71 -1.69 19.03
C GLU A 263 -21.99 -1.13 17.66
N ILE A 264 -20.94 -1.08 16.83
CA ILE A 264 -21.04 -0.69 15.43
C ILE A 264 -21.71 -1.84 14.67
N HIS A 265 -22.87 -1.55 14.07
CA HIS A 265 -23.77 -2.56 13.53
C HIS A 265 -23.12 -3.41 12.43
N TRP A 266 -22.44 -2.77 11.48
CA TRP A 266 -21.88 -3.46 10.31
C TRP A 266 -20.79 -4.49 10.67
N ARG A 267 -20.08 -4.31 11.80
CA ARG A 267 -19.03 -5.24 12.24
C ARG A 267 -19.54 -6.62 12.63
N ARG A 268 -20.86 -6.76 12.86
CA ARG A 268 -21.51 -8.07 13.03
C ARG A 268 -21.71 -8.79 11.71
N THR A 269 -22.00 -8.04 10.66
CA THR A 269 -22.16 -8.58 9.30
C THR A 269 -20.80 -8.93 8.70
N TYR A 270 -19.80 -8.10 8.99
CA TYR A 270 -18.43 -8.22 8.48
C TYR A 270 -17.42 -8.21 9.63
N PRO A 271 -16.95 -9.38 10.07
CA PRO A 271 -15.93 -9.47 11.11
C PRO A 271 -14.66 -8.69 10.74
N PRO A 272 -13.96 -8.08 11.72
CA PRO A 272 -12.72 -7.38 11.47
C PRO A 272 -11.66 -8.28 10.82
N THR A 273 -10.99 -7.77 9.79
CA THR A 273 -9.92 -8.50 9.07
C THR A 273 -8.52 -8.01 9.46
N GLY A 274 -8.38 -7.32 10.59
CA GLY A 274 -7.13 -6.73 11.06
C GLY A 274 -6.75 -5.39 10.43
N ARG A 275 -7.50 -4.91 9.43
CA ARG A 275 -7.37 -3.55 8.89
C ARG A 275 -8.27 -2.56 9.66
N PRO A 276 -7.74 -1.40 10.09
CA PRO A 276 -8.57 -0.34 10.64
C PRO A 276 -9.42 0.32 9.53
N GLY A 277 -10.43 1.10 9.92
CA GLY A 277 -11.26 1.85 8.98
C GLY A 277 -12.60 1.22 8.62
N TYR A 278 -13.32 1.90 7.74
CA TYR A 278 -14.55 1.40 7.13
C TYR A 278 -14.27 0.42 5.99
N PRO A 279 -15.23 -0.44 5.64
CA PRO A 279 -15.15 -1.27 4.44
C PRO A 279 -14.83 -0.43 3.19
N PRO A 280 -13.86 -0.83 2.36
CA PRO A 280 -13.63 -0.21 1.06
C PRO A 280 -14.82 -0.41 0.12
N ILE A 281 -15.03 0.58 -0.74
CA ILE A 281 -16.01 0.56 -1.82
C ILE A 281 -15.28 0.65 -3.15
N ALA A 282 -15.44 -0.34 -4.02
CA ALA A 282 -14.98 -0.33 -5.39
C ALA A 282 -16.12 0.04 -6.34
N ILE A 283 -15.95 1.14 -7.07
CA ILE A 283 -16.85 1.55 -8.15
C ILE A 283 -16.25 1.08 -9.47
N VAL A 284 -16.95 0.15 -10.14
CA VAL A 284 -16.57 -0.40 -11.44
C VAL A 284 -17.43 0.28 -12.50
N LEU A 285 -16.80 1.16 -13.28
CA LEU A 285 -17.47 1.93 -14.33
C LEU A 285 -17.45 1.16 -15.65
N GLY A 286 -18.56 1.12 -16.39
CA GLY A 286 -18.63 0.51 -17.71
C GLY A 286 -19.18 1.46 -18.76
N HIS A 287 -18.96 1.13 -20.04
CA HIS A 287 -19.52 1.85 -21.20
C HIS A 287 -19.01 3.29 -21.40
N LEU A 288 -17.96 3.69 -20.70
CA LEU A 288 -17.36 5.02 -20.81
C LEU A 288 -16.04 4.95 -21.57
N GLY A 289 -15.87 5.85 -22.54
CA GLY A 289 -14.56 6.12 -23.12
C GLY A 289 -13.60 6.71 -22.09
N GLU A 290 -12.29 6.57 -22.31
CA GLU A 290 -11.24 6.93 -21.34
C GLU A 290 -11.38 8.37 -20.79
N ARG A 291 -11.66 9.34 -21.66
CA ARG A 291 -11.86 10.74 -21.25
C ARG A 291 -13.08 10.92 -20.33
N ALA A 292 -14.21 10.33 -20.69
CA ALA A 292 -15.44 10.42 -19.92
C ALA A 292 -15.29 9.73 -18.56
N MET A 293 -14.62 8.59 -18.53
CA MET A 293 -14.27 7.89 -17.30
C MET A 293 -13.40 8.73 -16.38
N ARG A 294 -12.35 9.38 -16.92
CA ARG A 294 -11.48 10.26 -16.14
C ARG A 294 -12.26 11.42 -15.50
N GLN A 295 -13.12 12.07 -16.28
CA GLN A 295 -13.99 13.14 -15.80
C GLN A 295 -14.98 12.65 -14.74
N ARG A 296 -15.57 11.47 -14.93
CA ARG A 296 -16.50 10.86 -13.98
C ARG A 296 -15.80 10.54 -12.65
N VAL A 297 -14.62 9.92 -12.70
CA VAL A 297 -13.83 9.61 -11.50
C VAL A 297 -13.40 10.88 -10.78
N GLU A 298 -12.98 11.93 -11.50
CA GLU A 298 -12.63 13.23 -10.91
C GLU A 298 -13.83 13.88 -10.21
N ALA A 299 -14.99 13.93 -10.89
CA ALA A 299 -16.21 14.48 -10.33
C ALA A 299 -16.67 13.72 -9.08
N LEU A 300 -16.70 12.38 -9.13
CA LEU A 300 -17.08 11.56 -7.97
C LEU A 300 -16.08 11.71 -6.82
N THR A 301 -14.78 11.75 -7.12
CA THR A 301 -13.73 11.99 -6.12
C THR A 301 -13.97 13.32 -5.41
N HIS A 302 -14.26 14.39 -6.17
CA HIS A 302 -14.56 15.70 -5.60
C HIS A 302 -15.85 15.70 -4.75
N MET A 303 -16.96 15.18 -5.29
CA MET A 303 -18.27 15.18 -4.62
C MET A 303 -18.30 14.33 -3.34
N THR A 304 -17.47 13.31 -3.25
CA THR A 304 -17.42 12.39 -2.10
C THR A 304 -16.26 12.70 -1.14
N ARG A 305 -15.59 13.85 -1.29
CA ARG A 305 -14.35 14.20 -0.57
C ARG A 305 -14.46 14.07 0.94
N HIS A 306 -15.59 14.48 1.54
CA HIS A 306 -15.83 14.37 2.99
C HIS A 306 -15.89 12.94 3.51
N HIS A 307 -16.07 11.95 2.63
CA HIS A 307 -16.12 10.53 2.99
C HIS A 307 -14.75 9.86 3.00
N TRP A 308 -13.84 10.22 2.10
CA TRP A 308 -12.59 9.48 1.91
C TRP A 308 -11.33 10.21 2.39
N ILE A 309 -11.38 11.53 2.63
CA ILE A 309 -10.16 12.32 2.90
C ILE A 309 -9.48 11.98 4.24
N GLY A 310 -10.26 11.63 5.26
CA GLY A 310 -9.75 11.45 6.62
C GLY A 310 -9.30 12.76 7.28
N ARG A 311 -8.68 12.65 8.45
CA ARG A 311 -8.15 13.79 9.24
C ARG A 311 -6.67 13.99 8.94
N HIS A 312 -6.28 15.19 8.53
CA HIS A 312 -4.88 15.53 8.30
C HIS A 312 -4.09 15.54 9.62
N LEU A 313 -2.95 14.83 9.67
CA LEU A 313 -2.06 14.75 10.83
C LEU A 313 -0.87 15.72 10.74
N GLY A 314 -0.65 16.36 9.58
CA GLY A 314 0.54 17.17 9.30
C GLY A 314 1.53 16.44 8.39
N ASP A 315 2.44 17.19 7.76
CA ASP A 315 3.55 16.65 6.95
C ASP A 315 3.11 15.66 5.84
N GLY A 316 1.88 15.80 5.32
CA GLY A 316 1.31 14.94 4.28
C GLY A 316 0.69 13.63 4.76
N PHE A 317 0.58 13.42 6.08
CA PHE A 317 -0.02 12.22 6.68
C PHE A 317 -1.50 12.41 7.03
N TYR A 318 -2.26 11.32 7.01
CA TYR A 318 -3.71 11.32 7.23
C TYR A 318 -4.16 10.15 8.09
N ASP A 319 -5.06 10.42 9.03
CA ASP A 319 -5.81 9.41 9.77
C ASP A 319 -7.12 9.11 9.03
N ARG A 320 -7.21 7.92 8.46
CA ARG A 320 -8.35 7.44 7.67
C ARG A 320 -9.18 6.39 8.41
N SER A 321 -9.05 6.30 9.73
CA SER A 321 -9.82 5.36 10.56
C SER A 321 -11.35 5.57 10.50
N GLU A 322 -11.80 6.78 10.13
CA GLU A 322 -13.21 7.13 9.91
C GLU A 322 -13.51 7.52 8.45
N ALA A 323 -12.63 7.15 7.52
CA ALA A 323 -12.79 7.40 6.10
C ALA A 323 -13.17 6.12 5.35
N ILE A 324 -13.94 6.26 4.27
CA ILE A 324 -14.28 5.18 3.36
C ILE A 324 -13.19 5.10 2.28
N PRO A 325 -12.42 4.00 2.17
CA PRO A 325 -11.51 3.82 1.04
C PRO A 325 -12.34 3.64 -0.24
N LEU A 326 -12.34 4.66 -1.09
CA LEU A 326 -13.09 4.65 -2.35
C LEU A 326 -12.14 4.35 -3.51
N LEU A 327 -12.40 3.24 -4.21
CA LEU A 327 -11.61 2.75 -5.33
C LEU A 327 -12.41 2.86 -6.62
N PHE A 328 -11.74 3.18 -7.71
CA PHE A 328 -12.32 3.26 -9.04
C PHE A 328 -11.54 2.39 -10.02
N THR A 329 -12.26 1.70 -10.88
CA THR A 329 -11.71 1.04 -12.07
C THR A 329 -12.78 0.99 -13.16
N SER A 330 -12.45 0.39 -14.30
CA SER A 330 -13.43 0.11 -15.34
C SER A 330 -13.66 -1.38 -15.54
N LEU A 331 -14.85 -1.73 -16.04
CA LEU A 331 -15.16 -3.11 -16.36
C LEU A 331 -14.23 -3.65 -17.46
N GLU A 332 -13.87 -2.80 -18.42
CA GLU A 332 -12.95 -3.11 -19.51
C GLU A 332 -11.54 -3.41 -18.97
N LEU A 333 -10.96 -2.53 -18.15
CA LEU A 333 -9.66 -2.74 -17.51
C LEU A 333 -9.67 -3.97 -16.61
N LEU A 334 -10.73 -4.17 -15.83
CA LEU A 334 -10.87 -5.30 -14.93
C LEU A 334 -10.95 -6.62 -15.69
N THR A 335 -11.67 -6.66 -16.80
CA THR A 335 -11.79 -7.87 -17.64
C THR A 335 -10.51 -8.15 -18.41
N GLU A 336 -9.87 -7.12 -18.96
CA GLU A 336 -8.63 -7.25 -19.71
C GLU A 336 -7.46 -7.64 -18.82
N ARG A 337 -7.30 -7.00 -17.67
CA ARG A 337 -6.08 -7.09 -16.86
C ARG A 337 -6.27 -7.78 -15.52
N GLY A 338 -7.50 -7.98 -15.05
CA GLY A 338 -7.76 -8.62 -13.76
C GLY A 338 -7.52 -7.71 -12.55
N PRO A 339 -8.07 -8.06 -11.38
CA PRO A 339 -8.08 -7.19 -10.21
C PRO A 339 -6.70 -6.98 -9.58
N LEU A 340 -5.76 -7.90 -9.77
CA LEU A 340 -4.42 -7.81 -9.18
C LEU A 340 -3.42 -7.07 -10.07
N SER A 341 -3.87 -6.58 -11.23
CA SER A 341 -3.07 -5.69 -12.07
C SER A 341 -3.22 -4.22 -11.65
N THR A 342 -2.40 -3.35 -12.25
CA THR A 342 -2.36 -1.90 -12.00
C THR A 342 -3.54 -1.18 -12.65
N ILE A 343 -4.75 -1.42 -12.16
CA ILE A 343 -6.00 -0.88 -12.73
C ILE A 343 -6.83 -0.04 -11.76
N TRP A 344 -6.41 0.08 -10.50
CA TRP A 344 -7.19 0.73 -9.46
C TRP A 344 -6.71 2.16 -9.22
N ARG A 345 -7.66 3.09 -9.13
CA ARG A 345 -7.42 4.44 -8.63
C ARG A 345 -8.10 4.60 -7.28
N ARG A 346 -7.35 5.00 -6.26
CA ARG A 346 -7.92 5.38 -4.97
C ARG A 346 -8.24 6.88 -4.94
N ALA A 347 -9.44 7.23 -4.46
CA ALA A 347 -9.81 8.61 -4.19
C ALA A 347 -8.80 9.28 -3.25
N GLY A 348 -8.38 10.51 -3.59
CA GLY A 348 -7.39 11.25 -2.80
C GLY A 348 -5.93 10.85 -3.01
N ARG A 349 -5.65 9.88 -3.89
CA ARG A 349 -4.28 9.53 -4.29
C ARG A 349 -4.01 9.97 -5.72
N GLU A 350 -3.05 10.87 -5.86
CA GLU A 350 -2.49 11.25 -7.14
C GLU A 350 -1.53 10.16 -7.66
N GLY A 351 -1.30 10.16 -8.97
CA GLY A 351 -0.36 9.24 -9.60
C GLY A 351 -1.00 8.13 -10.45
N PRO A 352 -0.19 7.12 -10.82
CA PRO A 352 -0.59 6.04 -11.71
C PRO A 352 -1.61 5.11 -11.04
N LEU A 353 -2.26 4.28 -11.85
CA LEU A 353 -3.10 3.19 -11.36
C LEU A 353 -2.27 2.18 -10.58
N GLN A 354 -2.87 1.58 -9.56
CA GLN A 354 -2.22 0.72 -8.57
C GLN A 354 -2.84 -0.68 -8.59
N PRO A 355 -2.10 -1.71 -8.13
CA PRO A 355 -2.69 -3.00 -7.77
C PRO A 355 -3.72 -2.84 -6.64
N LEU A 356 -4.66 -3.79 -6.54
CA LEU A 356 -5.73 -3.71 -5.53
C LEU A 356 -5.19 -3.58 -4.10
N HIS A 357 -4.14 -4.32 -3.74
CA HIS A 357 -3.55 -4.28 -2.40
C HIS A 357 -2.98 -2.91 -2.05
N ASP A 358 -2.16 -2.33 -2.93
CA ASP A 358 -1.55 -1.01 -2.73
C ASP A 358 -2.62 0.10 -2.67
N ALA A 359 -3.67 -0.03 -3.50
CA ALA A 359 -4.81 0.87 -3.46
C ALA A 359 -5.54 0.79 -2.10
N LEU A 360 -5.62 -0.38 -1.48
CA LEU A 360 -6.25 -0.57 -0.17
C LEU A 360 -5.36 -0.16 1.02
N ASP A 361 -4.05 -0.04 0.83
CA ASP A 361 -3.09 0.25 1.91
C ASP A 361 -3.04 1.73 2.29
N ASP A 362 -2.90 2.04 3.58
CA ASP A 362 -2.72 3.39 4.13
C ASP A 362 -1.24 3.68 4.45
N HIS A 363 -0.41 3.85 3.41
CA HIS A 363 1.03 4.11 3.57
C HIS A 363 1.36 5.40 4.35
N ASP A 364 0.43 6.36 4.36
CA ASP A 364 0.53 7.67 5.01
C ASP A 364 -0.35 7.76 6.27
N GLY A 365 -0.68 6.60 6.86
CA GLY A 365 -1.50 6.47 8.07
C GLY A 365 -0.80 6.89 9.38
N PRO A 366 -1.49 6.76 10.53
CA PRO A 366 -0.98 7.14 11.85
C PRO A 366 0.36 6.48 12.22
N ASP A 367 0.57 5.21 11.86
CA ASP A 367 1.82 4.49 12.14
C ASP A 367 3.01 5.10 11.36
N ALA A 368 2.79 5.48 10.11
CA ALA A 368 3.81 6.14 9.29
C ALA A 368 4.11 7.54 9.82
N TYR A 369 3.07 8.28 10.26
CA TYR A 369 3.23 9.57 10.92
C TYR A 369 4.04 9.45 12.21
N ALA A 370 3.75 8.46 13.06
CA ALA A 370 4.48 8.24 14.30
C ALA A 370 5.97 7.97 14.04
N LYS A 371 6.30 7.14 13.03
CA LYS A 371 7.68 6.89 12.58
C LYS A 371 8.34 8.17 12.06
N HIS A 372 7.63 8.97 11.28
CA HIS A 372 8.13 10.25 10.78
C HIS A 372 8.45 11.24 11.91
N GLN A 373 7.54 11.38 12.88
CA GLN A 373 7.75 12.25 14.05
C GLN A 373 8.89 11.74 14.96
N GLN A 374 9.10 10.43 15.05
CA GLN A 374 10.25 9.87 15.76
C GLN A 374 11.55 10.20 15.05
N ALA A 375 11.61 10.04 13.72
CA ALA A 375 12.79 10.39 12.93
C ALA A 375 13.13 11.88 13.03
N LYS A 376 12.13 12.77 12.96
CA LYS A 376 12.30 14.22 13.09
C LYS A 376 12.85 14.60 14.46
N ARG A 377 12.33 14.01 15.55
CA ARG A 377 12.85 14.21 16.91
C ARG A 377 14.27 13.70 17.06
N ALA A 378 14.59 12.53 16.52
CA ALA A 378 15.94 11.99 16.55
C ALA A 378 16.94 12.87 15.79
N GLN A 379 16.55 13.42 14.63
CA GLN A 379 17.37 14.36 13.87
C GLN A 379 17.60 15.65 14.66
N GLN A 380 16.56 16.24 15.25
CA GLN A 380 16.68 17.45 16.07
C GLN A 380 17.60 17.23 17.28
N GLN A 381 17.50 16.09 17.96
CA GLN A 381 18.40 15.73 19.05
C GLN A 381 19.84 15.59 18.57
N ALA A 382 20.08 14.91 17.45
CA ALA A 382 21.41 14.76 16.88
C ALA A 382 22.03 16.13 16.47
N GLU A 383 21.22 17.04 15.92
CA GLU A 383 21.64 18.41 15.59
C GLU A 383 21.95 19.24 16.85
N GLN A 384 21.14 19.14 17.90
CA GLN A 384 21.38 19.81 19.18
C GLN A 384 22.66 19.29 19.84
N GLU A 385 22.86 17.97 19.90
CA GLU A 385 24.09 17.37 20.41
C GLU A 385 25.31 17.77 19.58
N ALA A 386 25.19 17.81 18.25
CA ALA A 386 26.26 18.26 17.39
C ALA A 386 26.59 19.75 17.61
N ALA A 387 25.59 20.59 17.80
CA ALA A 387 25.76 22.01 18.12
C ALA A 387 26.41 22.19 19.50
N GLU A 388 26.00 21.42 20.51
CA GLU A 388 26.61 21.44 21.84
C GLU A 388 28.06 20.94 21.80
N ARG A 389 28.35 19.87 21.06
CA ARG A 389 29.73 19.39 20.84
C ARG A 389 30.59 20.47 20.20
N ARG A 390 30.10 21.12 19.13
CA ARG A 390 30.80 22.25 18.48
C ARG A 390 31.00 23.44 19.42
N ARG A 391 30.02 23.74 20.28
CA ARG A 391 30.13 24.80 21.29
C ARG A 391 31.22 24.47 22.31
N LYS A 392 31.18 23.27 22.88
CA LYS A 392 32.18 22.77 23.85
C LYS A 392 33.59 22.74 23.25
N GLU A 393 33.71 22.31 21.99
CA GLU A 393 34.99 22.33 21.27
C GLU A 393 35.49 23.77 21.07
N ARG A 394 34.62 24.70 20.68
CA ARG A 394 34.99 26.12 20.53
C ARG A 394 35.39 26.76 21.86
N GLU A 395 34.64 26.49 22.94
CA GLU A 395 34.97 26.93 24.30
C GLU A 395 36.33 26.36 24.74
N LEU A 396 36.60 25.09 24.44
CA LEU A 396 37.87 24.46 24.75
C LEU A 396 39.03 25.06 23.95
N LEU A 397 38.85 25.27 22.64
CA LEU A 397 39.85 25.93 21.80
C LEU A 397 40.13 27.38 22.24
N ALA A 398 39.12 28.07 22.76
CA ALA A 398 39.30 29.42 23.32
C ALA A 398 40.22 29.45 24.54
N THR A 399 40.47 28.31 25.21
CA THR A 399 41.43 28.19 26.32
C THR A 399 42.87 27.89 25.88
N ALA A 400 43.14 27.85 24.56
CA ALA A 400 44.47 27.53 24.04
C ALA A 400 45.50 28.58 24.47
N CYS A 401 46.62 28.12 25.05
CA CYS A 401 47.74 28.99 25.38
C CYS A 401 48.30 29.67 24.10
N PRO A 402 48.47 31.01 24.07
CA PRO A 402 48.98 31.71 22.89
C PRO A 402 50.35 31.24 22.38
N THR A 403 51.18 30.64 23.26
CA THR A 403 52.53 30.19 22.91
C THR A 403 52.63 28.71 22.56
N CYS A 404 52.00 27.83 23.34
CA CYS A 404 52.14 26.38 23.15
C CYS A 404 50.87 25.69 22.62
N HIS A 405 49.79 26.45 22.42
CA HIS A 405 48.50 26.03 21.86
C HIS A 405 47.79 24.88 22.60
N ARG A 406 48.29 24.47 23.76
CA ARG A 406 47.62 23.49 24.61
C ARG A 406 46.37 24.12 25.23
N THR A 407 45.25 23.44 25.04
CA THR A 407 43.93 23.73 25.61
C THR A 407 43.81 23.24 27.06
N ALA A 408 42.81 23.72 27.79
CA ALA A 408 42.63 23.45 29.22
C ALA A 408 42.48 21.96 29.57
N ASP A 409 41.87 21.14 28.70
CA ASP A 409 41.73 19.69 28.87
C ASP A 409 43.07 18.93 28.92
N LYS A 410 44.16 19.54 28.44
CA LYS A 410 45.51 18.95 28.49
C LYS A 410 46.21 19.11 29.84
N TYR A 411 45.58 19.80 30.80
CA TYR A 411 46.14 20.02 32.13
C TYR A 411 45.36 19.26 33.19
N LYS A 412 46.07 18.50 34.04
CA LYS A 412 45.45 17.81 35.19
C LYS A 412 44.92 18.80 36.24
N ASN A 413 45.57 19.96 36.40
CA ASN A 413 45.13 21.03 37.28
C ASN A 413 44.68 22.23 36.42
N PRO A 414 43.38 22.59 36.44
CA PRO A 414 42.84 23.70 35.64
C PRO A 414 43.53 25.04 35.90
N THR A 415 44.06 25.26 37.11
CA THR A 415 44.75 26.50 37.47
C THR A 415 46.06 26.72 36.68
N PHE A 416 46.58 25.69 36.01
CA PHE A 416 47.78 25.79 35.16
C PHE A 416 47.46 26.12 33.70
N ALA A 417 46.20 26.02 33.29
CA ALA A 417 45.76 26.30 31.94
C ALA A 417 45.72 27.81 31.65
N SER A 418 45.77 28.14 30.36
CA SER A 418 45.45 29.48 29.86
C SER A 418 43.93 29.68 29.82
N ASP A 419 43.47 30.93 29.86
CA ASP A 419 42.09 31.33 29.55
C ASP A 419 41.95 31.86 28.11
N GLY A 420 42.97 31.66 27.27
CA GLY A 420 43.08 32.19 25.92
C GLY A 420 43.76 33.55 25.83
N THR A 421 43.79 34.32 26.92
CA THR A 421 44.38 35.67 26.95
C THR A 421 45.77 35.69 27.58
N LYS A 422 46.00 34.85 28.58
CA LYS A 422 47.30 34.74 29.28
C LYS A 422 48.08 33.50 28.89
N LEU A 423 49.37 33.48 29.18
CA LEU A 423 50.19 32.27 29.04
C LEU A 423 49.76 31.19 30.05
N CYS A 424 49.88 29.91 29.68
CA CYS A 424 49.77 28.84 30.67
C CYS A 424 50.94 28.91 31.66
N ARG A 425 50.78 28.36 32.87
CA ARG A 425 51.78 28.50 33.95
C ARG A 425 53.18 28.02 33.56
N PHE A 426 53.28 27.02 32.68
CA PHE A 426 54.58 26.53 32.17
C PHE A 426 55.22 27.50 31.18
N CYS A 427 54.45 28.08 30.27
CA CYS A 427 54.94 29.09 29.33
C CYS A 427 55.26 30.40 30.06
N GLN A 428 54.46 30.77 31.05
CA GLN A 428 54.74 31.92 31.91
C GLN A 428 56.05 31.73 32.66
N LYS A 429 56.26 30.58 33.32
CA LYS A 429 57.52 30.28 34.00
C LYS A 429 58.74 30.35 33.06
N LYS A 430 58.61 29.83 31.83
CA LYS A 430 59.67 29.93 30.82
C LYS A 430 59.91 31.37 30.36
N ALA A 431 58.86 32.17 30.20
CA ALA A 431 58.97 33.58 29.84
C ALA A 431 59.66 34.38 30.96
N ASP A 432 59.24 34.18 32.21
CA ASP A 432 59.85 34.80 33.39
C ASP A 432 61.33 34.40 33.54
N GLU A 433 61.68 33.13 33.28
CA GLU A 433 63.06 32.64 33.28
C GLU A 433 63.90 33.28 32.16
N ALA A 434 63.35 33.42 30.95
CA ALA A 434 64.01 34.07 29.83
C ALA A 434 64.21 35.58 30.06
N GLU A 435 63.22 36.27 30.63
CA GLU A 435 63.31 37.68 31.00
C GLU A 435 64.39 37.89 32.07
N ARG A 436 64.42 37.05 33.12
CA ARG A 436 65.48 37.10 34.14
C ARG A 436 66.87 36.85 33.54
N ALA A 437 66.99 35.91 32.60
CA ALA A 437 68.24 35.64 31.91
C ALA A 437 68.68 36.83 31.04
N GLN A 438 67.76 37.50 30.34
CA GLN A 438 68.05 38.71 29.57
C GLN A 438 68.47 39.88 30.47
N VAL A 439 67.77 40.11 31.58
CA VAL A 439 68.16 41.14 32.56
C VAL A 439 69.55 40.83 33.14
N ALA A 440 69.83 39.57 33.48
CA ALA A 440 71.16 39.16 33.93
C ALA A 440 72.24 39.40 32.85
N GLN A 441 71.97 39.05 31.59
CA GLN A 441 72.89 39.33 30.47
C GLN A 441 73.11 40.83 30.27
N GLN A 442 72.07 41.66 30.38
CA GLN A 442 72.20 43.12 30.29
C GLN A 442 73.03 43.69 31.45
N ILE A 443 72.84 43.19 32.67
CA ILE A 443 73.65 43.57 33.82
C ILE A 443 75.11 43.17 33.59
N THR A 444 75.39 41.95 33.12
CA THR A 444 76.75 41.50 32.81
C THR A 444 77.38 42.33 31.69
N ALA A 445 76.67 42.55 30.58
CA ALA A 445 77.16 43.38 29.47
C ALA A 445 77.40 44.84 29.90
N ALA A 446 76.53 45.40 30.75
CA ALA A 446 76.73 46.73 31.32
C ALA A 446 77.95 46.78 32.26
N ALA A 447 78.18 45.71 33.04
CA ALA A 447 79.35 45.58 33.90
C ALA A 447 80.65 45.44 33.08
N GLU A 448 80.65 44.66 32.00
CA GLU A 448 81.76 44.53 31.05
C GLU A 448 82.05 45.86 30.36
N THR A 449 81.02 46.54 29.85
CA THR A 449 81.16 47.89 29.24
C THR A 449 81.72 48.90 30.26
N HIS A 450 81.29 48.82 31.52
CA HIS A 450 81.83 49.67 32.59
C HIS A 450 83.29 49.34 32.89
N SER A 451 83.65 48.05 32.96
CA SER A 451 85.02 47.58 33.15
C SER A 451 85.94 48.01 32.01
N GLU A 452 85.52 47.89 30.74
CA GLU A 452 86.27 48.38 29.58
C GLU A 452 86.49 49.90 29.66
N ARG A 453 85.48 50.67 30.09
CA ARG A 453 85.63 52.12 30.28
C ARG A 453 86.61 52.47 31.38
N VAL A 454 86.59 51.74 32.50
CA VAL A 454 87.57 51.91 33.59
C VAL A 454 88.97 51.56 33.08
N GLN A 455 89.13 50.47 32.34
CA GLN A 455 90.43 50.02 31.83
C GLN A 455 90.97 50.95 30.73
N ILE A 456 90.12 51.53 29.88
CA ILE A 456 90.51 52.62 28.95
C ILE A 456 90.94 53.86 29.73
N ALA A 457 90.24 54.23 30.81
CA ALA A 457 90.61 55.36 31.65
C ALA A 457 91.94 55.13 32.41
N GLU A 458 92.16 53.91 32.92
CA GLU A 458 93.42 53.50 33.55
C GLU A 458 94.57 53.44 32.54
N ASN A 459 94.35 52.89 31.34
CA ASN A 459 95.36 52.89 30.28
C ASN A 459 95.68 54.31 29.79
N ALA A 460 94.69 55.22 29.72
CA ALA A 460 94.92 56.63 29.42
C ALA A 460 95.69 57.35 30.55
N SER A 461 95.47 56.95 31.81
CA SER A 461 96.23 57.42 32.97
C SER A 461 97.68 56.93 32.94
N LEU A 462 97.90 55.64 32.64
CA LEU A 462 99.21 55.00 32.45
C LEU A 462 99.99 55.59 31.26
N PHE A 463 99.32 55.83 30.13
CA PHE A 463 99.94 56.52 28.99
C PHE A 463 100.37 57.94 29.36
N ARG A 464 99.62 58.66 30.21
CA ARG A 464 100.03 59.97 30.75
C ARG A 464 101.22 59.90 31.69
N THR A 465 101.42 58.80 32.41
CA THR A 465 102.52 58.62 33.37
C THR A 465 103.80 58.10 32.70
N VAL A 466 103.69 57.25 31.68
CA VAL A 466 104.84 56.67 30.96
C VAL A 466 105.32 57.57 29.82
N PHE A 467 104.39 58.21 29.09
CA PHE A 467 104.71 59.18 28.04
C PHE A 467 104.28 60.55 28.53
N GLY A 468 105.17 61.22 29.27
CA GLY A 468 104.93 62.56 29.81
C GLY A 468 104.32 63.50 28.78
N ALA A 469 103.42 64.37 29.25
CA ALA A 469 102.70 65.35 28.45
C ALA A 469 103.63 66.03 27.43
N ARG A 470 103.49 65.65 26.15
CA ARG A 470 104.09 66.41 25.05
C ARG A 470 103.41 67.77 25.06
N LYS A 471 104.12 68.78 25.56
CA LYS A 471 103.77 70.19 25.38
C LYS A 471 103.47 70.40 23.89
N PRO A 472 102.29 70.91 23.51
CA PRO A 472 102.08 71.34 22.13
C PRO A 472 103.11 72.43 21.81
N LYS A 473 103.90 72.19 20.76
CA LYS A 473 104.83 73.18 20.21
C LYS A 473 104.01 74.38 19.73
N GLU A 474 104.27 75.54 20.31
CA GLU A 474 103.98 76.82 19.68
C GLU A 474 104.67 76.87 18.31
N SER A 475 103.90 76.81 17.23
CA SER A 475 104.35 77.22 15.91
C SER A 475 103.99 78.69 15.70
N LYS A 476 105.03 79.52 15.72
CA LYS A 476 105.04 80.91 15.25
C LYS A 476 104.46 81.04 13.83
N ARG A 477 103.62 82.06 13.67
CA ARG A 477 103.33 82.90 12.50
C ARG A 477 103.88 82.43 11.13
N ARG A 478 102.96 82.32 10.16
CA ARG A 478 102.82 83.30 9.07
C ARG A 478 101.39 83.37 8.58
#